data_AF-A0A7C5ZSE6-F1
#
_entry.id   AF-A0A7C5ZSE6-F1
#
_cell.length_a   1.000
_cell.length_b   1.000
_cell.length_c   1.000
_cell.angle_alpha   90.00
_cell.angle_beta   90.00
_cell.angle_gamma   90.00
#
_symmetry.space_group_name_H-M   'P 1'
#
loop_
_entity.id
_entity.type
_entity.pdbx_description
1 polymer ?
#
loop_
_entity_poly.entity_id
_entity_poly.type
_entity_poly.pdbx_seq_one_letter_code
_entity_poly.pdbx_strand_id
1 'polypeptide(L)'
;MPILTEPMKKYLLNDSKKGYTAEARSTYNRRIVEYAKKGIEDLALLADKLPEEIQAQIFNPETLRPLIKKVFTMPKIEAKSREEYEEKFESLEGKRKRIIQLCYLTLDTIGFTSNAWNLAPDIMDTLTKAGLHETLPALIGVKAVYLAGFKQQP
;
A
#
# COMPACT_ATOMS: atom_id res chain seq x y z
N MET A 1 13.43 9.73 15.97
CA MET A 1 12.60 9.10 17.03
C MET A 1 11.63 8.15 16.34
N PRO A 2 11.43 6.91 16.82
CA PRO A 2 10.49 5.98 16.18
C PRO A 2 9.06 6.52 16.20
N ILE A 3 8.29 6.27 15.13
CA ILE A 3 6.89 6.73 14.96
C ILE A 3 6.01 6.31 16.15
N LEU A 4 6.25 5.12 16.72
CA LEU A 4 5.51 4.59 17.86
C LEU A 4 6.41 4.47 19.09
N THR A 5 5.92 4.97 20.23
CA THR A 5 6.54 4.76 21.54
C THR A 5 6.33 3.32 22.04
N GLU A 6 7.17 2.83 22.95
CA GLU A 6 7.02 1.48 23.53
C GLU A 6 5.65 1.21 24.17
N PRO A 7 5.05 2.13 24.94
CA PRO A 7 3.67 1.95 25.43
C PRO A 7 2.64 1.78 24.31
N MET A 8 2.79 2.53 23.21
CA MET A 8 1.89 2.43 22.06
C MET A 8 2.04 1.08 21.34
N LYS A 9 3.26 0.55 21.25
CA LYS A 9 3.50 -0.81 20.70
C LYS A 9 2.82 -1.86 21.57
N LYS A 10 2.99 -1.81 22.89
CA LYS A 10 2.32 -2.71 23.85
C LYS A 10 0.80 -2.62 23.73
N TYR A 11 0.26 -1.42 23.55
CA TYR A 11 -1.16 -1.21 23.32
C TYR A 11 -1.63 -1.86 22.02
N LEU A 12 -0.90 -1.71 20.91
CA LEU A 12 -1.25 -2.32 19.62
C LEU A 12 -1.20 -3.86 19.66
N LEU A 13 -0.18 -4.42 20.30
CA LEU A 13 0.02 -5.87 20.42
C LEU A 13 -0.97 -6.57 21.36
N ASN A 14 -1.72 -5.83 22.19
CA ASN A 14 -2.78 -6.40 23.03
C ASN A 14 -4.10 -6.46 22.25
N ASP A 15 -4.44 -7.58 21.61
CA ASP A 15 -5.67 -7.69 20.80
C ASP A 15 -6.95 -7.41 21.59
N SER A 16 -7.02 -7.87 22.83
CA SER A 16 -8.19 -7.70 23.70
C SER A 16 -8.37 -6.27 24.24
N LYS A 17 -7.31 -5.46 24.19
CA LYS A 17 -7.19 -4.16 24.87
C LYS A 17 -7.57 -4.21 26.36
N LYS A 18 -7.59 -5.40 27.00
CA LYS A 18 -7.85 -5.57 28.43
C LYS A 18 -6.79 -4.82 29.24
N GLY A 19 -7.23 -4.17 30.32
CA GLY A 19 -6.36 -3.33 31.17
C GLY A 19 -6.28 -1.86 30.76
N TYR A 20 -6.91 -1.45 29.65
CA TYR A 20 -7.00 -0.04 29.24
C TYR A 20 -8.42 0.49 29.43
N THR A 21 -8.57 1.63 30.10
CA THR A 21 -9.85 2.35 30.22
C THR A 21 -10.30 2.90 28.87
N ALA A 22 -11.56 3.32 28.74
CA ALA A 22 -12.09 3.90 27.51
C ALA A 22 -11.33 5.18 27.11
N GLU A 23 -11.01 6.03 28.08
CA GLU A 23 -10.27 7.28 27.91
C GLU A 23 -8.83 7.00 27.47
N ALA A 24 -8.19 5.98 28.07
CA ALA A 24 -6.86 5.56 27.68
C ALA A 24 -6.84 5.04 26.23
N ARG A 25 -7.82 4.19 25.85
CA ARG A 25 -7.96 3.69 24.47
C ARG A 25 -8.15 4.83 23.47
N SER A 26 -9.04 5.78 23.78
CA SER A 26 -9.29 6.95 22.94
C SER A 26 -8.01 7.78 22.73
N THR A 27 -7.28 8.04 23.81
CA THR A 27 -6.02 8.80 23.77
C THR A 27 -4.95 8.08 22.95
N TYR A 28 -4.76 6.78 23.17
CA TYR A 28 -3.80 5.99 22.39
C TYR A 28 -4.18 5.94 20.92
N ASN A 29 -5.44 5.68 20.59
CA ASN A 29 -5.92 5.67 19.20
C ASN A 29 -5.67 7.02 18.51
N ARG A 30 -5.98 8.14 19.17
CA ARG A 30 -5.73 9.48 18.64
C ARG A 30 -4.25 9.69 18.33
N ARG A 31 -3.36 9.40 19.29
CA ARG A 31 -1.91 9.55 19.11
C ARG A 31 -1.34 8.64 18.02
N ILE A 32 -1.83 7.40 17.93
CA ILE A 32 -1.41 6.45 16.88
C ILE A 32 -1.74 7.01 15.50
N VAL A 33 -2.95 7.54 15.32
CA VAL A 33 -3.36 8.14 14.04
C VAL A 33 -2.50 9.36 13.70
N GLU A 34 -2.31 10.27 14.67
CA GLU A 34 -1.50 11.48 14.50
C GLU A 34 -0.06 11.16 14.12
N TYR A 35 0.58 10.25 14.85
CA TYR A 35 1.98 9.90 14.60
C TYR A 35 2.15 9.10 13.31
N ALA A 36 1.20 8.22 12.97
CA ALA A 36 1.24 7.50 11.71
C ALA A 36 1.14 8.44 10.51
N LYS A 37 0.25 9.45 10.56
CA LYS A 37 0.14 10.47 9.50
C LYS A 37 1.45 11.23 9.33
N LYS A 38 1.99 11.76 10.42
CA LYS A 38 3.27 12.49 10.39
C LYS A 38 4.41 11.60 9.89
N GLY A 39 4.46 10.34 10.31
CA GLY A 39 5.45 9.39 9.83
C GLY A 39 5.36 9.12 8.33
N ILE A 40 4.15 9.09 7.75
CA ILE A 40 3.96 8.96 6.30
C ILE A 40 4.40 10.23 5.57
N GLU A 41 4.08 11.41 6.11
CA GLU A 41 4.53 12.71 5.56
C GLU A 41 6.07 12.81 5.55
N ASP A 42 6.71 12.42 6.65
CA ASP A 42 8.17 12.38 6.75
C ASP A 42 8.77 11.40 5.72
N LEU A 43 8.20 10.20 5.57
CA LEU A 43 8.66 9.22 4.57
C LEU A 43 8.50 9.73 3.12
N ALA A 44 7.41 10.45 2.83
CA ALA A 44 7.19 11.07 1.52
C ALA A 44 8.23 12.16 1.24
N LEU A 45 8.56 12.99 2.23
CA LEU A 45 9.61 13.99 2.11
C LEU A 45 10.99 13.35 1.86
N LEU A 46 11.28 12.23 2.51
CA LEU A 46 12.54 11.49 2.28
C LEU A 46 12.62 10.92 0.86
N ALA A 47 11.51 10.38 0.33
CA ALA A 47 11.44 9.90 -1.06
C ALA A 47 11.58 11.03 -2.10
N ASP A 48 11.22 12.26 -1.75
CA ASP A 48 11.34 13.42 -2.65
C ASP A 48 12.73 14.08 -2.61
N LYS A 49 13.41 14.07 -1.45
CA LYS A 49 14.61 14.92 -1.23
C LYS A 49 15.92 14.18 -1.12
N LEU A 50 15.92 12.87 -0.84
CA LEU A 50 17.18 12.14 -0.68
C LEU A 50 17.81 11.80 -2.05
N PRO A 51 19.15 11.72 -2.16
CA PRO A 51 19.82 11.11 -3.30
C PRO A 51 19.42 9.65 -3.48
N GLU A 52 19.39 9.18 -4.74
CA GLU A 52 18.95 7.83 -5.11
C GLU A 52 19.71 6.73 -4.37
N GLU A 53 21.02 6.90 -4.13
CA GLU A 53 21.84 5.91 -3.45
C GLU A 53 21.38 5.66 -2.01
N ILE A 54 20.82 6.68 -1.35
CA ILE A 54 20.24 6.57 -0.01
C ILE A 54 18.81 6.07 -0.11
N GLN A 55 18.03 6.57 -1.08
CA GLN A 55 16.66 6.10 -1.31
C GLN A 55 16.61 4.59 -1.54
N ALA A 56 17.49 4.03 -2.38
CA ALA A 56 17.55 2.61 -2.67
C ALA A 56 17.85 1.74 -1.43
N GLN A 57 18.54 2.28 -0.42
CA GLN A 57 18.78 1.59 0.84
C GLN A 57 17.55 1.55 1.76
N ILE A 58 16.62 2.50 1.59
CA ILE A 58 15.42 2.65 2.43
C ILE A 58 14.18 2.07 1.74
N PHE A 59 13.96 2.43 0.49
CA PHE A 59 12.75 2.14 -0.29
C PHE A 59 12.93 0.93 -1.21
N ASN A 60 13.47 -0.16 -0.67
CA ASN A 60 13.68 -1.41 -1.40
C ASN A 60 12.63 -2.49 -1.07
N PRO A 61 12.60 -3.60 -1.84
CA PRO A 61 11.67 -4.69 -1.60
C PRO A 61 11.77 -5.31 -0.21
N GLU A 62 12.96 -5.41 0.39
CA GLU A 62 13.12 -5.99 1.74
C GLU A 62 12.41 -5.15 2.80
N THR A 63 12.57 -3.83 2.73
CA THR A 63 12.03 -2.90 3.72
C THR A 63 10.54 -2.61 3.50
N LEU A 64 10.11 -2.48 2.25
CA LEU A 64 8.73 -2.09 1.92
C LEU A 64 7.76 -3.27 1.86
N ARG A 65 8.21 -4.48 1.48
CA ARG A 65 7.32 -5.64 1.32
C ARG A 65 6.50 -5.96 2.58
N PRO A 66 7.05 -5.93 3.81
CA PRO A 66 6.26 -6.19 5.02
C PRO A 66 5.10 -5.20 5.17
N LEU A 67 5.37 -3.90 4.96
CA LEU A 67 4.35 -2.86 5.07
C LEU A 67 3.29 -3.01 3.97
N ILE A 68 3.72 -3.12 2.71
CA ILE A 68 2.82 -3.30 1.55
C ILE A 68 1.91 -4.51 1.79
N LYS A 69 2.49 -5.66 2.18
CA LYS A 69 1.71 -6.86 2.47
C LYS A 69 0.66 -6.60 3.56
N LYS A 70 1.00 -5.92 4.66
CA LYS A 70 0.04 -5.66 5.76
C LYS A 70 -1.05 -4.66 5.38
N VAL A 71 -0.75 -3.67 4.54
CA VAL A 71 -1.72 -2.65 4.08
C VAL A 71 -2.72 -3.23 3.09
N PHE A 72 -2.24 -3.99 2.10
CA PHE A 72 -3.03 -4.42 0.95
C PHE A 72 -3.62 -5.83 1.06
N THR A 73 -3.38 -6.55 2.17
CA THR A 73 -3.91 -7.92 2.36
C THR A 73 -5.23 -7.95 3.12
N MET A 74 -6.21 -8.64 2.56
CA MET A 74 -7.44 -9.06 3.26
C MET A 74 -7.16 -10.28 4.14
N PRO A 75 -7.71 -10.33 5.37
CA PRO A 75 -7.60 -11.54 6.18
C PRO A 75 -8.33 -12.69 5.48
N LYS A 76 -7.81 -13.90 5.64
CA LYS A 76 -8.52 -15.10 5.20
C LYS A 76 -9.80 -15.23 6.02
N ILE A 77 -10.93 -15.43 5.35
CA ILE A 77 -12.21 -15.69 6.01
C ILE A 77 -12.32 -17.19 6.20
N GLU A 78 -12.32 -17.62 7.46
CA GLU A 78 -12.61 -19.00 7.83
C GLU A 78 -14.06 -19.06 8.30
N ALA A 79 -14.88 -19.81 7.58
CA ALA A 79 -16.31 -19.95 7.85
C ALA A 79 -16.73 -21.41 7.62
N LYS A 80 -17.68 -21.89 8.44
CA LYS A 80 -18.23 -23.24 8.38
C LYS A 80 -19.48 -23.32 7.50
N SER A 81 -20.11 -22.19 7.21
CA SER A 81 -21.22 -22.08 6.28
C SER A 81 -21.10 -20.85 5.38
N ARG A 82 -21.99 -20.76 4.38
CA ARG A 82 -22.06 -19.61 3.47
C ARG A 82 -22.57 -18.36 4.19
N GLU A 83 -23.55 -18.50 5.06
CA GLU A 83 -24.12 -17.39 5.84
C GLU A 83 -23.05 -16.79 6.77
N GLU A 84 -22.27 -17.63 7.45
CA GLU A 84 -21.15 -17.18 8.30
C GLU A 84 -20.05 -16.48 7.47
N TYR A 85 -19.82 -16.95 6.23
CA TYR A 85 -18.89 -16.29 5.32
C TYR A 85 -19.38 -14.90 4.92
N GLU A 86 -20.65 -14.77 4.55
CA GLU A 86 -21.26 -13.51 4.12
C GLU A 86 -21.23 -12.46 5.25
N GLU A 87 -21.59 -12.84 6.49
CA GLU A 87 -21.51 -11.97 7.67
C GLU A 87 -20.07 -11.49 7.94
N LYS A 88 -19.11 -12.42 7.94
CA LYS A 88 -17.69 -12.10 8.15
C LYS A 88 -17.15 -11.21 7.03
N PHE A 89 -17.55 -11.46 5.79
CA PHE A 89 -17.13 -10.66 4.65
C PHE A 89 -17.70 -9.23 4.73
N GLU A 90 -18.97 -9.09 5.08
CA GLU A 90 -19.62 -7.79 5.25
C GLU A 90 -18.97 -6.95 6.36
N SER A 91 -18.54 -7.59 7.47
CA SER A 91 -17.78 -6.92 8.52
C SER A 91 -16.44 -6.32 8.05
N LEU A 92 -15.92 -6.80 6.91
CA LEU A 92 -14.66 -6.35 6.31
C LEU A 92 -14.86 -5.38 5.14
N GLU A 93 -16.09 -4.99 4.83
CA GLU A 93 -16.45 -4.15 3.68
C GLU A 93 -15.66 -2.83 3.66
N GLY A 94 -15.56 -2.16 4.81
CA GLY A 94 -14.81 -0.91 4.93
C GLY A 94 -13.32 -1.09 4.63
N LYS A 95 -12.72 -2.21 5.07
CA LYS A 95 -11.32 -2.54 4.76
C LYS A 95 -11.16 -2.84 3.28
N ARG A 96 -12.08 -3.61 2.67
CA ARG A 96 -12.07 -3.94 1.24
C ARG A 96 -12.11 -2.67 0.38
N LYS A 97 -13.08 -1.79 0.62
CA LYS A 97 -13.23 -0.51 -0.09
C LYS A 97 -11.96 0.34 0.00
N ARG A 98 -11.39 0.48 1.20
CA ARG A 98 -10.12 1.21 1.40
C ARG A 98 -8.96 0.61 0.61
N ILE A 99 -8.80 -0.72 0.63
CA ILE A 99 -7.73 -1.39 -0.12
C ILE A 99 -7.90 -1.16 -1.63
N ILE A 100 -9.12 -1.32 -2.16
CA ILE A 100 -9.41 -1.09 -3.58
C ILE A 100 -9.07 0.35 -3.98
N GLN A 101 -9.46 1.34 -3.17
CA GLN A 101 -9.14 2.75 -3.42
C GLN A 101 -7.63 3.01 -3.45
N LEU A 102 -6.88 2.43 -2.51
CA LEU A 102 -5.43 2.56 -2.48
C LEU A 102 -4.77 1.87 -3.70
N CYS A 103 -5.26 0.70 -4.10
CA CYS A 103 -4.79 0.03 -5.31
C CYS A 103 -5.05 0.90 -6.54
N TYR A 104 -6.25 1.45 -6.67
CA TYR A 104 -6.59 2.35 -7.78
C TYR A 104 -5.67 3.57 -7.81
N LEU A 105 -5.50 4.29 -6.69
CA LEU A 105 -4.61 5.45 -6.60
C LEU A 105 -3.17 5.09 -7.00
N THR A 106 -2.66 3.95 -6.52
CA THR A 106 -1.30 3.50 -6.79
C THR A 106 -1.11 3.15 -8.27
N LEU A 107 -2.03 2.36 -8.83
CA LEU A 107 -1.98 1.93 -10.22
C LEU A 107 -2.18 3.11 -11.19
N ASP A 108 -3.05 4.04 -10.86
CA ASP A 108 -3.27 5.26 -11.64
C ASP A 108 -2.00 6.12 -11.68
N THR A 109 -1.35 6.32 -10.51
CA THR A 109 -0.08 7.07 -10.42
C THR A 109 1.05 6.41 -11.20
N ILE A 110 1.19 5.08 -11.11
CA ILE A 110 2.23 4.32 -11.84
C ILE A 110 1.93 4.30 -13.34
N GLY A 111 0.68 4.05 -13.71
CA GLY A 111 0.21 3.89 -15.08
C GLY A 111 0.03 5.21 -15.83
N PHE A 112 0.04 6.35 -15.13
CA PHE A 112 -0.08 7.66 -15.76
C PHE A 112 0.99 7.82 -16.84
N THR A 113 0.56 8.25 -18.04
CA THR A 113 1.34 8.10 -19.27
C THR A 113 2.76 8.64 -19.17
N SER A 114 2.95 9.82 -18.57
CA SER A 114 4.28 10.41 -18.40
C SER A 114 5.18 9.59 -17.48
N ASN A 115 4.65 9.07 -16.38
CA ASN A 115 5.41 8.24 -15.45
C ASN A 115 5.73 6.87 -16.05
N ALA A 116 4.74 6.22 -16.68
CA ALA A 116 4.93 4.95 -17.37
C ALA A 116 5.97 5.05 -18.49
N TRP A 117 6.01 6.17 -19.22
CA TRP A 117 7.04 6.43 -20.24
C TRP A 117 8.44 6.54 -19.65
N ASN A 118 8.59 7.15 -18.47
CA ASN A 118 9.89 7.25 -17.80
C ASN A 118 10.36 5.88 -17.26
N LEU A 119 9.43 5.06 -16.80
CA LEU A 119 9.73 3.74 -16.23
C LEU A 119 9.95 2.65 -17.29
N ALA A 120 9.29 2.73 -18.45
CA ALA A 120 9.32 1.72 -19.50
C ALA A 120 9.27 2.32 -20.93
N PRO A 121 10.25 3.16 -21.31
CA PRO A 121 10.18 3.96 -22.55
C PRO A 121 10.03 3.12 -23.82
N ASP A 122 10.87 2.09 -24.01
CA ASP A 122 10.90 1.29 -25.25
C ASP A 122 9.66 0.38 -25.42
N ILE A 123 9.05 -0.03 -24.31
CA ILE A 123 7.91 -0.97 -24.33
C ILE A 123 6.60 -0.25 -24.66
N MET A 124 6.45 1.00 -24.22
CA MET A 124 5.23 1.79 -24.40
C MET A 124 4.93 2.09 -25.87
N ASP A 125 5.93 2.42 -26.67
CA ASP A 125 5.77 2.66 -28.11
C ASP A 125 5.28 1.39 -28.84
N THR A 126 5.86 0.24 -28.49
CA THR A 126 5.46 -1.06 -29.04
C THR A 126 4.00 -1.38 -28.70
N LEU A 127 3.59 -1.21 -27.43
CA LEU A 127 2.22 -1.49 -26.99
C LEU A 127 1.19 -0.55 -27.61
N THR A 128 1.57 0.72 -27.82
CA THR A 128 0.72 1.73 -28.46
C THR A 128 0.54 1.43 -29.95
N LYS A 129 1.64 1.12 -30.66
CA LYS A 129 1.61 0.73 -32.08
C LYS A 129 0.87 -0.59 -32.32
N ALA A 130 0.92 -1.50 -31.35
CA ALA A 130 0.15 -2.75 -31.39
C ALA A 130 -1.37 -2.53 -31.24
N GLY A 131 -1.83 -1.30 -31.01
CA GLY A 131 -3.25 -0.98 -30.98
C GLY A 131 -3.99 -1.64 -29.81
N LEU A 132 -3.34 -1.79 -28.66
CA LEU A 132 -4.02 -2.29 -27.47
C LEU A 132 -5.15 -1.34 -27.08
N HIS A 133 -6.38 -1.71 -27.42
CA HIS A 133 -7.58 -0.92 -27.20
C HIS A 133 -8.12 -1.12 -25.77
N GLU A 134 -7.34 -0.74 -24.77
CA GLU A 134 -7.82 -0.70 -23.40
C GLU A 134 -8.57 0.59 -23.12
N THR A 135 -9.72 0.47 -22.46
CA THR A 135 -10.56 1.61 -22.06
C THR A 135 -9.89 2.52 -21.03
N LEU A 136 -8.83 2.05 -20.36
CA LEU A 136 -8.11 2.78 -19.30
C LEU A 136 -6.63 2.94 -19.69
N PRO A 137 -6.18 4.14 -20.09
CA PRO A 137 -4.79 4.41 -20.45
C PRO A 137 -3.77 4.03 -19.36
N ALA A 138 -4.14 4.17 -18.09
CA ALA A 138 -3.31 3.76 -16.96
C ALA A 138 -2.99 2.26 -16.98
N LEU A 139 -3.90 1.42 -17.49
CA LEU A 139 -3.69 -0.03 -17.55
C LEU A 139 -2.63 -0.40 -18.59
N ILE A 140 -2.59 0.31 -19.73
CA ILE A 140 -1.53 0.17 -20.74
C ILE A 140 -0.17 0.51 -20.12
N GLY A 141 -0.10 1.64 -19.39
CA GLY A 141 1.10 2.06 -18.68
C GLY A 141 1.58 1.03 -17.65
N VAL A 142 0.68 0.54 -16.80
CA VAL A 142 0.98 -0.51 -15.81
C VAL A 142 1.50 -1.78 -16.48
N LYS A 143 0.87 -2.23 -17.59
CA LYS A 143 1.32 -3.40 -18.34
C LYS A 143 2.73 -3.22 -18.88
N ALA A 144 3.06 -2.05 -19.41
CA ALA A 144 4.40 -1.75 -19.90
C ALA A 144 5.45 -1.82 -18.79
N VAL A 145 5.17 -1.19 -17.64
CA VAL A 145 6.05 -1.22 -16.46
C VAL A 145 6.27 -2.65 -15.98
N TYR A 146 5.22 -3.46 -15.94
CA TYR A 146 5.31 -4.85 -15.53
C TYR A 146 6.19 -5.69 -16.49
N LEU A 147 6.02 -5.52 -17.80
CA LEU A 147 6.84 -6.19 -18.81
C LEU A 147 8.30 -5.72 -18.76
N ALA A 148 8.55 -4.43 -18.50
CA ALA A 148 9.90 -3.90 -18.34
C ALA A 148 10.60 -4.53 -17.14
N GLY A 149 9.91 -4.63 -16.00
CA GLY A 149 10.44 -5.25 -14.79
C GLY A 149 10.82 -6.73 -14.99
N PHE A 150 10.07 -7.49 -15.80
CA PHE A 150 10.45 -8.86 -16.13
C PHE A 150 11.70 -8.97 -17.00
N LYS A 151 11.88 -8.06 -17.97
CA LYS A 151 13.08 -8.06 -18.82
C LYS A 151 14.36 -7.72 -18.04
N GLN A 152 14.24 -7.06 -16.89
CA GLN A 152 15.35 -6.71 -16.01
C GLN A 152 15.74 -7.85 -15.05
N GLN A 153 14.95 -8.91 -14.94
CA GLN A 153 15.37 -10.12 -14.21
C GLN A 153 16.37 -10.90 -15.07
N PRO A 154 17.53 -11.31 -14.53
CA PRO A 154 18.52 -12.11 -15.25
C PRO A 154 17.99 -13.50 -15.63
#